data_AF-A0A8S4PUJ1-F1
#
_entry.id   AF-A0A8S4PUJ1-F1
#
_cell.length_a   1.000
_cell.length_b   1.000
_cell.length_c   1.000
_cell.angle_alpha   90.00
_cell.angle_beta   90.00
_cell.angle_gamma   90.00
#
_symmetry.space_group_name_H-M   'P 1'
#
loop_
_entity.id
_entity.type
_entity.pdbx_description
1 polymer ?
#
loop_
_entity_poly.entity_id
_entity_poly.type
_entity_poly.pdbx_seq_one_letter_code
_entity_poly.pdbx_strand_id
1 'polypeptide(L)'
;RKYIIAHGPCPIEIYRISTFLSYFQNIVDLPDNVLLNIFQFFNVIELIRSFAFLHPRFSDIINNNSVLWKTVASDDQLTINKDNLHTILKHARCIEVFAISYPILHIPPAHIDFALTVQLLEAKKLQYLSLSGWPVSTLAFIESVKNTLETVELNF
;
A
#
# COMPACT_ATOMS: atom_id res chain seq x y z
N ARG A 1 -25.59 -17.24 -13.53
CA ARG A 1 -25.74 -15.85 -14.04
C ARG A 1 -24.66 -15.02 -13.38
N LYS A 2 -23.74 -14.47 -14.18
CA LYS A 2 -22.54 -13.73 -13.73
C LYS A 2 -22.94 -12.29 -13.37
N TYR A 3 -22.50 -11.80 -12.22
CA TYR A 3 -22.34 -10.38 -11.98
C TYR A 3 -20.84 -10.13 -11.82
N ILE A 4 -20.22 -9.61 -12.89
CA ILE A 4 -18.90 -8.98 -12.81
C ILE A 4 -19.23 -7.53 -12.47
N ILE A 5 -19.00 -7.13 -11.21
CA ILE A 5 -18.98 -5.71 -10.88
C ILE A 5 -17.61 -5.21 -11.34
N ALA A 6 -17.57 -4.75 -12.59
CA ALA A 6 -16.43 -4.00 -13.08
C ALA A 6 -16.49 -2.61 -12.44
N HIS A 7 -15.81 -2.45 -11.31
CA HIS A 7 -15.38 -1.13 -10.87
C HIS A 7 -14.22 -0.72 -11.77
N GLY A 8 -14.54 -0.04 -12.88
CA GLY A 8 -13.55 0.85 -13.50
C GLY A 8 -13.17 1.94 -12.49
N PRO A 9 -12.00 2.59 -12.65
CA PRO A 9 -11.55 3.62 -11.72
C PRO A 9 -12.66 4.66 -11.57
N CYS A 10 -13.09 4.86 -10.32
CA CYS A 10 -14.17 5.77 -10.01
C CYS A 10 -13.73 7.18 -10.46
N PRO A 11 -14.48 7.87 -11.34
CA PRO A 11 -14.09 9.20 -11.81
C PRO A 11 -13.84 10.19 -10.65
N ILE A 12 -14.45 9.94 -9.48
CA ILE A 12 -14.40 10.76 -8.27
C ILE A 12 -12.99 10.82 -7.65
N GLU A 13 -12.15 9.80 -7.79
CA GLU A 13 -10.80 9.78 -7.19
C GLU A 13 -9.82 10.70 -7.92
N ILE A 14 -9.89 10.73 -9.26
CA ILE A 14 -9.08 11.64 -10.10
C ILE A 14 -9.44 13.10 -9.82
N TYR A 15 -10.73 13.40 -9.58
CA TYR A 15 -11.17 14.74 -9.21
C TYR A 15 -10.66 15.18 -7.83
N ARG A 16 -10.49 14.28 -6.85
CA ARG A 16 -9.95 14.63 -5.53
C ARG A 16 -8.51 15.08 -5.60
N ILE A 17 -7.63 14.33 -6.26
CA ILE A 17 -6.20 14.65 -6.33
C ILE A 17 -5.97 15.87 -7.22
N SER A 18 -6.55 15.92 -8.43
CA SER A 18 -6.36 17.07 -9.34
C SER A 18 -6.84 18.40 -8.74
N THR A 19 -7.99 18.39 -8.05
CA THR A 19 -8.51 19.56 -7.32
C THR A 19 -7.58 19.92 -6.17
N PHE A 20 -7.09 18.94 -5.42
CA PHE A 20 -6.17 19.16 -4.31
C PHE A 20 -4.81 19.71 -4.77
N LEU A 21 -4.29 19.23 -5.90
CA LEU A 21 -3.07 19.75 -6.54
C LEU A 21 -3.23 21.18 -7.06
N SER A 22 -4.46 21.66 -7.32
CA SER A 22 -4.66 23.07 -7.65
C SER A 22 -4.41 24.02 -6.47
N TYR A 23 -4.47 23.51 -5.22
CA TYR A 23 -4.17 24.26 -3.99
C TYR A 23 -2.71 24.15 -3.54
N PHE A 24 -1.83 23.56 -4.37
CA PHE A 24 -0.49 23.12 -3.99
C PHE A 24 0.39 24.23 -3.37
N GLN A 25 0.25 25.48 -3.83
CA GLN A 25 1.03 26.60 -3.28
C GLN A 25 0.74 26.83 -1.78
N ASN A 26 -0.49 26.60 -1.33
CA ASN A 26 -0.85 26.83 0.08
C ASN A 26 -0.63 25.59 0.95
N ILE A 27 -0.51 24.41 0.34
CA ILE A 27 -0.46 23.17 1.10
C ILE A 27 0.92 22.87 1.68
N VAL A 28 1.98 23.30 0.99
CA VAL A 28 3.36 23.15 1.46
C VAL A 28 3.58 23.91 2.77
N ASP A 29 2.84 24.99 3.01
CA ASP A 29 2.93 25.80 4.23
C ASP A 29 2.15 25.23 5.41
N LEU A 30 1.31 24.21 5.20
CA LEU A 30 0.56 23.60 6.29
C LEU A 30 1.49 22.85 7.26
N PRO A 31 1.20 22.85 8.57
CA PRO A 31 1.93 22.05 9.56
C PRO A 31 1.86 20.53 9.29
N ASP A 32 2.87 19.78 9.72
CA ASP A 32 2.98 18.32 9.47
C ASP A 32 1.76 17.54 9.99
N ASN A 33 1.25 17.90 11.16
CA ASN A 33 0.08 17.26 11.75
C ASN A 33 -1.19 17.51 10.92
N VAL A 34 -1.31 18.67 10.28
CA VAL A 34 -2.43 18.97 9.38
C VAL A 34 -2.28 18.17 8.09
N LEU A 35 -1.08 18.13 7.50
CA LEU A 35 -0.78 17.30 6.33
C LEU A 35 -1.04 15.82 6.60
N LEU A 36 -0.61 15.31 7.75
CA LEU A 36 -0.86 13.92 8.16
C LEU A 36 -2.35 13.62 8.28
N ASN A 37 -3.11 14.52 8.91
CA ASN A 37 -4.57 14.42 9.03
C ASN A 37 -5.30 14.52 7.68
N ILE A 38 -4.67 15.10 6.65
CA ILE A 38 -5.21 15.12 5.30
C ILE A 38 -4.83 13.83 4.56
N PHE A 39 -3.56 13.42 4.66
CA PHE A 39 -3.04 12.23 3.99
C PHE A 39 -3.73 10.95 4.42
N GLN A 40 -4.21 10.84 5.66
CA GLN A 40 -4.95 9.66 6.15
C GLN A 40 -6.23 9.33 5.35
N PHE A 41 -6.75 10.26 4.54
CA PHE A 41 -7.93 10.05 3.70
C PHE A 41 -7.62 9.40 2.35
N PHE A 42 -6.33 9.17 2.06
CA PHE A 42 -5.86 8.59 0.81
C PHE A 42 -5.21 7.24 1.07
N ASN A 43 -5.21 6.39 0.06
CA ASN A 43 -4.39 5.18 0.08
C ASN A 43 -2.91 5.57 -0.05
N VAL A 44 -2.03 4.87 0.67
CA VAL A 44 -0.58 5.19 0.66
C VAL A 44 0.05 5.08 -0.72
N ILE A 45 -0.42 4.16 -1.58
CA ILE A 45 0.08 4.02 -2.95
C ILE A 45 -0.27 5.27 -3.77
N GLU A 46 -1.46 5.83 -3.59
CA GLU A 46 -1.86 7.10 -4.22
C GLU A 46 -1.02 8.25 -3.70
N LEU A 47 -0.78 8.29 -2.38
CA LEU A 47 0.08 9.30 -1.75
C LEU A 47 1.49 9.29 -2.35
N ILE A 48 2.09 8.12 -2.49
CA ILE A 48 3.42 7.98 -3.09
C ILE A 48 3.41 8.42 -4.55
N ARG A 49 2.42 7.96 -5.33
CA ARG A 49 2.31 8.23 -6.76
C ARG A 49 1.94 9.68 -7.10
N SER A 50 1.30 10.40 -6.18
CA SER A 50 0.73 11.73 -6.44
C SER A 50 1.36 12.84 -5.62
N PHE A 51 1.91 12.57 -4.43
CA PHE A 51 2.40 13.61 -3.51
C PHE A 51 3.88 13.50 -3.17
N ALA A 52 4.43 12.29 -3.04
CA ALA A 52 5.80 12.12 -2.55
C ALA A 52 6.86 12.80 -3.43
N PHE A 53 6.65 12.86 -4.76
CA PHE A 53 7.58 13.52 -5.69
C PHE A 53 7.38 15.04 -5.78
N LEU A 54 6.29 15.59 -5.24
CA LEU A 54 6.00 17.01 -5.36
C LEU A 54 6.79 17.86 -4.36
N HIS A 55 7.11 17.31 -3.20
CA HIS A 55 7.96 17.98 -2.22
C HIS A 55 8.64 16.94 -1.30
N PRO A 56 9.96 17.07 -1.00
CA PRO A 56 10.67 16.11 -0.13
C PRO A 56 9.99 15.89 1.22
N ARG A 57 9.50 16.97 1.83
CA ARG A 57 8.71 16.93 3.07
C ARG A 57 7.51 15.96 3.00
N PHE A 58 6.81 15.88 1.88
CA PHE A 58 5.67 14.96 1.76
C PHE A 58 6.13 13.51 1.70
N SER A 59 7.21 13.24 0.97
CA SER A 59 7.85 11.92 0.99
C SER A 59 8.24 11.52 2.42
N ASP A 60 8.83 12.43 3.20
CA ASP A 60 9.22 12.16 4.58
C ASP A 60 8.02 11.90 5.49
N ILE A 61 6.95 12.70 5.37
CA ILE A 61 5.71 12.47 6.14
C ILE A 61 5.12 11.12 5.78
N ILE A 62 4.97 10.81 4.49
CA ILE A 62 4.38 9.56 4.03
C ILE A 62 5.20 8.37 4.52
N ASN A 63 6.52 8.39 4.29
CA ASN A 63 7.40 7.25 4.56
C ASN A 63 7.72 7.03 6.04
N ASN A 64 7.54 8.03 6.92
CA ASN A 64 7.89 7.90 8.34
C ASN A 64 6.68 7.78 9.27
N ASN A 65 5.46 8.01 8.76
CA ASN A 65 4.24 7.95 9.58
C ASN A 65 3.44 6.67 9.31
N SER A 66 3.65 5.67 10.17
CA SER A 66 2.98 4.35 10.09
C SER A 66 1.45 4.42 10.04
N VAL A 67 0.82 5.46 10.56
CA VAL A 67 -0.65 5.62 10.50
C VAL A 67 -1.19 5.67 9.07
N LEU A 68 -0.38 6.11 8.10
CA LEU A 68 -0.76 6.20 6.69
C LEU A 68 -0.69 4.84 5.97
N TRP A 69 0.01 3.86 6.55
CA TRP A 69 0.30 2.57 5.93
C TRP A 69 -0.69 1.46 6.29
N LYS A 70 -1.83 1.80 6.91
CA LYS A 70 -2.84 0.81 7.29
C LYS A 70 -3.40 0.06 6.09
N THR A 71 -3.59 0.77 4.98
CA THR A 71 -4.11 0.22 3.74
C THR A 71 -3.08 0.39 2.64
N VAL A 72 -2.51 -0.72 2.22
CA VAL A 72 -1.60 -0.82 1.07
C VAL A 72 -2.33 -1.60 -0.01
N ALA A 73 -3.08 -0.89 -0.84
CA ALA A 73 -3.85 -1.49 -1.92
C ALA A 73 -3.59 -0.78 -3.25
N SER A 74 -3.67 -1.51 -4.36
CA SER A 74 -3.58 -0.94 -5.70
C SER A 74 -4.39 -1.79 -6.66
N ASP A 75 -5.35 -1.15 -7.32
CA ASP A 75 -6.13 -1.77 -8.40
C ASP A 75 -5.37 -1.76 -9.74
N ASP A 76 -4.34 -0.92 -9.84
CA ASP A 76 -3.43 -0.87 -10.99
C ASP A 76 -2.22 -1.80 -10.81
N GLN A 77 -1.63 -2.22 -11.93
CA GLN A 77 -0.31 -2.84 -11.93
C GLN A 77 0.73 -1.89 -11.30
N LEU A 78 1.27 -2.30 -10.15
CA LEU A 78 2.28 -1.56 -9.42
C LEU A 78 3.66 -2.19 -9.68
N THR A 79 4.61 -1.37 -10.10
CA THR A 79 6.01 -1.79 -10.23
C THR A 79 6.66 -1.86 -8.84
N ILE A 80 7.08 -3.05 -8.44
CA ILE A 80 7.75 -3.32 -7.17
C ILE A 80 9.23 -3.60 -7.40
N ASN A 81 10.07 -2.81 -6.76
CA ASN A 81 11.52 -2.95 -6.72
C ASN A 81 11.97 -3.14 -5.26
N LYS A 82 13.27 -3.39 -5.05
CA LYS A 82 13.79 -3.69 -3.71
C LYS A 82 13.49 -2.59 -2.69
N ASP A 83 13.60 -1.32 -3.09
CA ASP A 83 13.50 -0.17 -2.18
C ASP A 83 12.04 0.11 -1.80
N ASN A 84 11.11 0.03 -2.76
CA ASN A 84 9.70 0.23 -2.45
C ASN A 84 9.11 -0.97 -1.69
N LEU A 85 9.54 -2.20 -1.97
CA LEU A 85 9.15 -3.37 -1.19
C LEU A 85 9.64 -3.25 0.26
N HIS A 86 10.90 -2.86 0.45
CA HIS A 86 11.44 -2.59 1.78
C HIS A 86 10.65 -1.48 2.49
N THR A 87 10.33 -0.41 1.78
CA THR A 87 9.55 0.71 2.31
C THR A 87 8.14 0.31 2.73
N ILE A 88 7.47 -0.55 1.95
CA ILE A 88 6.16 -1.10 2.33
C ILE A 88 6.29 -1.97 3.57
N LEU A 89 7.21 -2.94 3.54
CA LEU A 89 7.30 -3.97 4.57
C LEU A 89 7.87 -3.45 5.91
N LYS A 90 8.60 -2.34 5.93
CA LYS A 90 9.02 -1.70 7.20
C LYS A 90 7.82 -1.28 8.07
N HIS A 91 6.65 -1.11 7.47
CA HIS A 91 5.41 -0.76 8.15
C HIS A 91 4.52 -1.97 8.48
N ALA A 92 4.99 -3.21 8.28
CA ALA A 92 4.16 -4.43 8.43
C ALA A 92 3.28 -4.45 9.69
N ARG A 93 3.81 -4.00 10.85
CA ARG A 93 3.09 -3.96 12.14
C ARG A 93 1.79 -3.15 12.15
N CYS A 94 1.63 -2.18 11.26
CA CYS A 94 0.43 -1.35 11.19
C CYS A 94 -0.45 -1.64 9.97
N ILE A 95 -0.01 -2.52 9.06
CA ILE A 95 -0.80 -2.89 7.88
C ILE A 95 -2.00 -3.72 8.33
N GLU A 96 -3.18 -3.25 7.99
CA GLU A 96 -4.47 -3.91 8.19
C GLU A 96 -4.93 -4.55 6.88
N VAL A 97 -4.67 -3.90 5.74
CA VAL A 97 -5.00 -4.37 4.39
C VAL A 97 -3.75 -4.35 3.51
N PHE A 98 -3.35 -5.50 2.99
CA PHE A 98 -2.33 -5.63 1.96
C PHE A 98 -2.95 -6.26 0.71
N ALA A 99 -3.15 -5.47 -0.34
CA ALA A 99 -3.87 -5.88 -1.54
C ALA A 99 -3.22 -5.29 -2.81
N ILE A 100 -2.04 -5.78 -3.17
CA ILE A 100 -1.37 -5.42 -4.42
C ILE A 100 -1.51 -6.63 -5.35
N SER A 101 -2.37 -6.55 -6.36
CA SER A 101 -2.58 -7.66 -7.29
C SER A 101 -1.69 -7.54 -8.52
N TYR A 102 -1.12 -8.66 -8.98
CA TYR A 102 -0.32 -8.77 -10.21
C TYR A 102 0.76 -7.66 -10.36
N PRO A 103 1.65 -7.48 -9.36
CA PRO A 103 2.70 -6.47 -9.44
C PRO A 103 3.71 -6.80 -10.55
N ILE A 104 4.30 -5.75 -11.13
CA ILE A 104 5.47 -5.88 -12.02
C ILE A 104 6.72 -5.94 -11.14
N LEU A 105 7.40 -7.08 -11.11
CA LEU A 105 8.46 -7.36 -10.14
C LEU A 105 9.85 -7.19 -10.78
N HIS A 106 10.66 -6.29 -10.21
CA HIS A 106 12.09 -6.15 -10.53
C HIS A 106 12.97 -6.71 -9.41
N ILE A 107 12.57 -7.85 -8.85
CA ILE A 107 13.23 -8.52 -7.74
C ILE A 107 13.17 -10.03 -8.01
N PRO A 108 14.26 -10.78 -7.77
CA PRO A 108 14.21 -12.25 -7.85
C PRO A 108 13.14 -12.85 -6.92
N PRO A 109 12.37 -13.86 -7.37
CA PRO A 109 11.32 -14.50 -6.56
C PRO A 109 11.75 -14.93 -5.15
N ALA A 110 12.94 -15.52 -5.02
CA ALA A 110 13.47 -15.97 -3.72
C ALA A 110 13.62 -14.82 -2.70
N HIS A 111 13.96 -13.61 -3.15
CA HIS A 111 14.07 -12.45 -2.27
C HIS A 111 12.69 -11.92 -1.86
N ILE A 112 11.69 -12.01 -2.75
CA ILE A 112 10.31 -11.63 -2.46
C ILE A 112 9.73 -12.56 -1.40
N ASP A 113 9.86 -13.87 -1.64
CA ASP A 113 9.36 -14.91 -0.74
C ASP A 113 9.97 -14.78 0.67
N PHE A 114 11.29 -14.55 0.74
CA PHE A 114 11.98 -14.27 1.99
C PHE A 114 11.48 -12.98 2.67
N ALA A 115 11.39 -11.87 1.92
CA ALA A 115 11.00 -10.58 2.48
C ALA A 115 9.57 -10.63 3.05
N LEU A 116 8.63 -11.20 2.30
CA LEU A 116 7.24 -11.37 2.75
C LEU A 116 7.18 -12.30 3.97
N THR A 117 7.83 -13.46 3.90
CA THR A 117 7.81 -14.44 5.00
C THR A 117 8.38 -13.87 6.29
N VAL A 118 9.46 -13.09 6.23
CA VAL A 118 10.08 -12.53 7.44
C VAL A 118 9.30 -11.34 7.98
N GLN A 119 8.93 -10.38 7.13
CA GLN A 119 8.35 -9.13 7.59
C GLN A 119 6.87 -9.25 7.94
N LEU A 120 6.10 -10.09 7.23
CA LEU A 120 4.69 -10.28 7.55
C LEU A 120 4.46 -11.07 8.84
N LEU A 121 5.49 -11.69 9.43
CA LEU A 121 5.41 -12.23 10.80
C LEU A 121 5.03 -11.15 11.83
N GLU A 122 5.44 -9.91 11.56
CA GLU A 122 5.20 -8.76 12.42
C GLU A 122 3.84 -8.10 12.16
N ALA A 123 3.09 -8.52 11.13
CA ALA A 123 1.84 -7.89 10.71
C ALA A 123 0.65 -8.28 11.59
N LYS A 124 0.74 -8.01 12.90
CA LYS A 124 -0.25 -8.39 13.93
C LYS A 124 -1.61 -7.71 13.83
N LYS A 125 -1.81 -6.85 12.83
CA LYS A 125 -3.09 -6.18 12.54
C LYS A 125 -3.66 -6.56 11.19
N LEU A 126 -2.98 -7.43 10.44
CA LEU A 126 -3.38 -7.80 9.09
C LEU A 126 -4.73 -8.53 9.14
N GLN A 127 -5.72 -7.96 8.47
CA GLN A 127 -7.08 -8.46 8.34
C GLN A 127 -7.36 -8.95 6.91
N TYR A 128 -6.81 -8.26 5.92
CA TYR A 128 -6.98 -8.61 4.52
C TYR A 128 -5.63 -8.77 3.83
N LEU A 129 -5.43 -9.91 3.17
CA LEU A 129 -4.23 -10.22 2.42
C LEU A 129 -4.58 -10.72 1.03
N SER A 130 -4.15 -10.00 -0.01
CA SER A 130 -4.12 -10.50 -1.38
C SER A 130 -2.68 -10.59 -1.85
N LEU A 131 -2.27 -11.82 -2.21
CA LEU A 131 -0.99 -12.12 -2.84
C LEU A 131 -1.18 -12.62 -4.28
N SER A 132 -2.30 -12.26 -4.91
CA SER A 132 -2.58 -12.60 -6.30
C SER A 132 -1.48 -12.08 -7.23
N GLY A 133 -0.92 -12.97 -8.05
CA GLY A 133 0.19 -12.69 -8.96
C GLY A 133 1.56 -12.53 -8.29
N TRP A 134 1.69 -12.74 -6.98
CA TRP A 134 2.99 -12.74 -6.31
C TRP A 134 3.67 -14.12 -6.41
N PRO A 135 4.99 -14.18 -6.66
CA PRO A 135 5.74 -15.43 -6.77
C PRO A 135 6.14 -15.94 -5.38
N VAL A 136 5.14 -16.29 -4.57
CA VAL A 136 5.31 -16.79 -3.20
C VAL A 136 5.32 -18.31 -3.21
N SER A 137 6.36 -18.91 -2.63
CA SER A 137 6.52 -20.37 -2.59
C SER A 137 5.99 -20.98 -1.30
N THR A 138 5.86 -20.17 -0.25
CA THR A 138 5.38 -20.60 1.07
C THR A 138 4.53 -19.52 1.75
N LEU A 139 3.54 -19.97 2.52
CA LEU A 139 2.67 -19.10 3.31
C LEU A 139 2.89 -19.31 4.82
N ALA A 140 4.10 -19.70 5.22
CA ALA A 140 4.43 -20.03 6.61
C ALA A 140 4.11 -18.89 7.61
N PHE A 141 4.14 -17.63 7.17
CA PHE A 141 3.81 -16.48 8.01
C PHE A 141 2.31 -16.39 8.38
N ILE A 142 1.41 -17.06 7.64
CA ILE A 142 -0.05 -17.00 7.91
C ILE A 142 -0.36 -17.46 9.34
N GLU A 143 0.32 -18.48 9.85
CA GLU A 143 0.12 -18.98 11.21
C GLU A 143 0.33 -17.87 12.26
N SER A 144 1.22 -16.92 11.98
CA SER A 144 1.54 -15.81 12.89
C SER A 144 0.51 -14.67 12.90
N VAL A 145 -0.35 -14.61 11.88
CA VAL A 145 -1.39 -13.58 11.67
C VAL A 145 -2.81 -14.16 11.65
N LYS A 146 -2.97 -15.48 11.78
CA LYS A 146 -4.26 -16.20 11.68
C LYS A 146 -5.36 -15.68 12.59
N ASN A 147 -5.01 -15.08 13.72
CA ASN A 147 -5.98 -14.58 14.70
C ASN A 147 -6.57 -13.21 14.32
N THR A 148 -5.91 -12.47 13.41
CA THR A 148 -6.39 -11.18 12.91
C THR A 148 -6.85 -11.25 11.47
N LEU A 149 -6.34 -12.23 10.71
CA LEU A 149 -6.59 -12.39 9.30
C LEU A 149 -8.02 -12.89 9.05
N GLU A 150 -8.81 -12.07 8.36
CA GLU A 150 -10.21 -12.33 8.03
C GLU A 150 -10.37 -12.87 6.61
N THR A 151 -9.57 -12.36 5.66
CA THR A 151 -9.65 -12.73 4.24
C THR A 151 -8.26 -12.92 3.64
N VAL A 152 -8.12 -14.00 2.85
CA VAL A 152 -6.92 -14.30 2.07
C VAL A 152 -7.30 -14.59 0.63
N GLU A 153 -6.65 -13.91 -0.30
CA GLU A 153 -6.82 -14.10 -1.74
C GLU A 153 -5.51 -14.52 -2.40
N LEU A 154 -5.56 -15.67 -3.09
CA LEU A 154 -4.41 -16.27 -3.76
C LEU A 154 -4.84 -16.67 -5.18
N ASN A 155 -4.36 -15.94 -6.18
CA ASN A 155 -4.51 -16.28 -7.59
C ASN A 155 -3.13 -16.19 -8.26
N PHE A 156 -2.50 -17.34 -8.50
CA PHE A 156 -1.14 -17.42 -9.05
C PHE A 156 -1.15 -17.45 -10.59
#